data_AF-A0AAE9Y4M4-F1
#
_entry.id   AF-A0AAE9Y4M4-F1
#
_cell.length_a   1.000
_cell.length_b   1.000
_cell.length_c   1.000
_cell.angle_alpha   90.00
_cell.angle_beta   90.00
_cell.angle_gamma   90.00
#
_symmetry.space_group_name_H-M   'P 1'
#
loop_
_entity.id
_entity.type
_entity.pdbx_description
1 polymer ?
#
loop_
_entity_poly.entity_id
_entity_poly.type
_entity_poly.pdbx_seq_one_letter_code
_entity_poly.pdbx_strand_id
1 'polypeptide(L)' 'MTTTTPHCPTCNLPLELIGNRPLVQGYQVREYKCSTCEAVTHRAMPWDHSLTEPHGPFYHE' A
#
# COMPACT_ATOMS: atom_id res chain seq x y z
N MET A 1 -3.21 -1.19 11.54
CA MET A 1 -3.50 -2.37 10.67
C MET A 1 -2.18 -3.05 10.31
N THR A 2 -2.01 -4.34 10.59
CA THR A 2 -0.77 -5.08 10.30
C THR A 2 -0.66 -5.31 8.79
N THR A 3 0.15 -4.50 8.10
CA THR A 3 0.40 -4.63 6.65
C THR A 3 1.36 -5.80 6.43
N THR A 4 0.84 -7.02 6.40
CA THR A 4 1.64 -8.21 6.05
C THR A 4 2.15 -8.08 4.62
N THR A 5 3.47 -8.00 4.46
CA THR A 5 4.14 -8.00 3.15
C THR A 5 3.73 -9.23 2.35
N PRO A 6 3.23 -9.06 1.11
CA PRO A 6 2.84 -10.19 0.28
C PRO A 6 4.06 -11.03 -0.11
N HIS A 7 3.87 -12.33 -0.27
CA HIS A 7 4.90 -13.25 -0.76
C HIS A 7 4.70 -13.50 -2.27
N CYS A 8 5.80 -13.72 -2.97
CA CYS A 8 5.80 -14.08 -4.38
C CYS A 8 5.14 -15.46 -4.55
N PRO A 9 4.12 -15.62 -5.41
CA PRO A 9 3.48 -16.92 -5.62
C PRO A 9 4.41 -17.96 -6.24
N THR A 10 5.47 -17.52 -6.93
CA THR A 10 6.43 -18.39 -7.60
C THR A 10 7.59 -18.77 -6.69
N CYS A 11 8.19 -17.79 -6.01
CA CYS A 11 9.39 -18.00 -5.20
C CYS A 11 9.10 -18.24 -3.72
N ASN A 12 7.87 -17.96 -3.27
CA ASN A 12 7.47 -17.93 -1.87
C ASN A 12 8.35 -17.03 -0.98
N LEU A 13 8.99 -16.02 -1.59
CA LEU A 13 9.82 -15.01 -0.93
C LEU A 13 9.02 -13.73 -0.69
N PRO A 14 9.33 -12.95 0.36
CA PRO A 14 8.69 -11.66 0.58
C PRO A 14 8.95 -10.74 -0.62
N LEU A 15 7.90 -10.05 -1.08
CA LEU A 15 8.02 -9.10 -2.17
C LEU A 15 8.46 -7.73 -1.64
N GLU A 16 9.26 -7.01 -2.42
CA GLU A 16 9.73 -5.67 -2.10
C GLU A 16 8.76 -4.62 -2.64
N LEU A 17 8.42 -3.63 -1.82
CA LEU A 17 7.59 -2.50 -2.25
C LEU A 17 8.41 -1.59 -3.17
N ILE A 18 8.03 -1.51 -4.45
CA ILE A 18 8.73 -0.69 -5.45
C ILE A 18 7.98 0.59 -5.83
N GLY A 19 6.69 0.68 -5.49
CA GLY A 19 5.92 1.86 -5.84
C GLY A 19 4.56 1.95 -5.17
N ASN A 20 4.00 3.16 -5.20
CA ASN A 20 2.63 3.44 -4.81
C ASN A 20 1.92 4.11 -5.99
N ARG A 21 0.79 3.57 -6.39
CA ARG A 21 -0.08 4.12 -7.44
C ARG A 21 -1.12 5.07 -6.83
N PRO A 22 -1.71 5.97 -7.64
CA PRO A 22 -2.73 6.90 -7.17
C PRO A 22 -3.89 6.17 -6.52
N LEU A 23 -4.51 6.87 -5.56
CA LEU A 23 -5.67 6.38 -4.83
C LEU A 23 -6.83 6.14 -5.79
N VAL A 24 -7.45 4.97 -5.71
CA VAL A 24 -8.68 4.65 -6.45
C VAL A 24 -9.74 4.32 -5.43
N GLN A 25 -10.84 5.09 -5.40
CA GLN A 25 -12.02 4.80 -4.56
C GLN A 25 -11.72 4.60 -3.06
N GLY A 26 -10.73 5.31 -2.49
CA GLY A 26 -10.35 5.16 -1.07
C GLY A 26 -9.38 4.00 -0.79
N TYR A 27 -8.78 3.40 -1.82
CA TYR A 27 -7.73 2.39 -1.68
C TYR A 27 -6.40 2.91 -2.24
N GLN A 28 -5.31 2.64 -1.53
CA GLN A 28 -3.94 2.81 -2.05
C GLN A 28 -3.50 1.52 -2.73
N VAL A 29 -3.12 1.63 -4.00
CA VAL A 29 -2.56 0.50 -4.73
C VAL A 29 -1.05 0.51 -4.56
N ARG A 30 -0.52 -0.53 -3.95
CA ARG A 30 0.92 -0.75 -3.77
C ARG A 30 1.45 -1.72 -4.82
N GLU A 31 2.63 -1.42 -5.36
CA GLU A 31 3.30 -2.22 -6.38
C GLU A 31 4.50 -2.94 -5.75
N TYR A 32 4.53 -4.25 -5.88
CA TYR A 32 5.52 -5.12 -5.25
C TYR A 32 6.30 -5.91 -6.29
N LYS A 33 7.62 -6.02 -6.15
CA LYS A 33 8.50 -6.80 -7.05
C LYS A 33 9.21 -7.92 -6.28
N CYS A 34 9.32 -9.09 -6.91
CA CYS A 34 10.18 -10.16 -6.41
C CYS A 34 11.63 -9.90 -6.81
N SER A 35 12.57 -9.96 -5.86
CA SER A 35 14.00 -9.81 -6.15
C SER A 35 14.60 -11.00 -6.93
N THR A 36 13.96 -12.16 -6.91
CA THR A 36 14.48 -13.38 -7.56
C THR A 36 13.93 -13.61 -8.96
N CYS A 37 12.60 -13.59 -9.13
CA CYS A 37 11.96 -13.85 -10.43
C CYS A 37 11.48 -12.57 -11.13
N GLU A 38 11.70 -11.40 -10.52
CA GLU A 38 11.31 -10.09 -11.05
C GLU A 38 9.81 -9.91 -11.29
N ALA A 39 8.98 -10.85 -10.85
CA ALA A 39 7.53 -10.76 -10.95
C ALA A 39 7.01 -9.54 -10.19
N VAL A 40 6.12 -8.78 -10.85
CA VAL A 40 5.46 -7.61 -10.29
C VAL A 40 4.02 -7.97 -9.93
N THR A 41 3.59 -7.56 -8.75
CA THR A 41 2.22 -7.74 -8.28
C THR A 41 1.66 -6.43 -7.75
N HIS A 42 0.34 -6.28 -7.85
CA HIS A 42 -0.38 -5.11 -7.35
C HIS A 42 -1.31 -5.52 -6.23
N ARG A 43 -1.33 -4.73 -5.16
CA ARG A 43 -2.24 -4.95 -4.05
C ARG A 43 -2.94 -3.66 -3.69
N ALA A 44 -4.26 -3.64 -3.85
CA ALA A 44 -5.10 -2.61 -3.28
C ALA A 44 -5.16 -2.83 -1.76
N MET A 45 -4.80 -1.80 -1.01
CA MET A 45 -4.93 -1.76 0.44
C MET A 45 -5.89 -0.63 0.78
N PRO A 46 -6.78 -0.78 1.78
CA PRO A 46 -7.57 0.34 2.28
C PRO A 46 -6.62 1.51 2.55
N TRP A 47 -6.95 2.69 2.04
CA TRP A 47 -6.23 3.87 2.45
C TRP A 47 -6.41 4.03 3.97
N ASP A 48 -5.31 4.21 4.68
CA ASP A 48 -5.40 4.44 6.12
C ASP A 48 -5.80 5.90 6.33
N HIS A 49 -7.11 6.12 6.48
CA HIS A 49 -7.66 7.45 6.78
C HIS A 49 -7.26 7.93 8.19
N SER A 50 -6.65 7.10 9.03
CA SER A 50 -6.21 7.50 10.38
C SER A 50 -5.00 8.43 10.36
N LEU A 51 -4.23 8.49 9.27
CA LEU A 51 -3.26 9.58 9.03
C LEU A 51 -3.91 10.87 8.49
N THR A 52 -5.23 10.83 8.28
CA THR A 52 -6.06 11.97 7.83
C THR A 52 -7.05 12.35 8.93
N GLU A 53 -6.71 12.13 10.21
CA GLU A 53 -7.40 12.87 11.26
C GLU A 53 -7.14 14.37 11.00
N PRO A 54 -8.19 15.22 11.02
CA PRO A 54 -8.02 16.64 10.80
C PRO A 54 -7.15 17.18 11.93
N HIS A 55 -5.89 17.48 11.64
CA HIS A 55 -5.07 18.27 12.55
C HIS A 55 -5.67 19.67 12.64
N GLY A 56 -6.57 19.84 13.60
CA GLY A 56 -7.06 21.12 14.08
C GLY A 56 -8.58 21.27 13.92
N PRO A 57 -9.31 21.73 14.97
CA PRO A 57 -10.55 22.44 14.71
C PRO A 57 -10.20 23.60 13.77
N PHE A 58 -10.77 23.61 12.57
CA PHE A 58 -10.83 24.82 11.78
C PHE A 58 -11.52 25.85 12.68
N TYR A 59 -10.81 26.90 13.09
CA TYR A 59 -11.44 28.07 13.70
C TYR A 59 -12.49 28.55 12.70
N HIS A 60 -13.77 28.31 13.01
CA HIS A 60 -14.83 29.12 12.45
C HIS A 60 -14.78 30.45 13.19
N GLU A 61 -14.63 31.51 12.42
CA GLU A 61 -14.75 32.91 12.84
C GLU A 61 -16.02 33.20 13.64
#